data_AF-A0A940U4K0-F1
#
_entry.id   AF-A0A940U4K0-F1
#
_cell.length_a   1.000
_cell.length_b   1.000
_cell.length_c   1.000
_cell.angle_alpha   90.00
_cell.angle_beta   90.00
_cell.angle_gamma   90.00
#
_symmetry.space_group_name_H-M   'P 1'
#
loop_
_entity.id
_entity.type
_entity.pdbx_description
1 polymer ?
#
loop_
_entity_poly.entity_id
_entity_poly.type
_entity_poly.pdbx_seq_one_letter_code
_entity_poly.pdbx_strand_id
1 'polypeptide(L)' 'MITVTEGRICEVCEKSEAVVVCNGCGQALCQECRVFDIWGSGCGHGLTRVFCRKCDADPRINFWKVIE' A
#
# COMPACT_ATOMS: atom_id res chain seq x y z
N MET A 1 -7.57 4.71 0.15
CA MET A 1 -8.48 4.02 -0.79
C MET A 1 -7.65 3.00 -1.54
N ILE A 2 -8.08 1.74 -1.51
CA ILE A 2 -7.42 0.66 -2.23
C ILE A 2 -7.90 0.71 -3.69
N THR A 3 -6.95 0.79 -4.62
CA THR A 3 -7.23 0.70 -6.05
C THR A 3 -6.79 -0.68 -6.53
N VAL A 4 -7.75 -1.45 -7.05
CA VAL A 4 -7.49 -2.77 -7.65
C VAL A 4 -6.99 -2.58 -9.08
N THR A 5 -6.14 -3.49 -9.54
CA THR A 5 -5.67 -3.53 -10.93
C THR A 5 -5.64 -4.96 -11.44
N GLU A 6 -5.80 -5.12 -12.75
CA GLU A 6 -5.76 -6.40 -13.46
C GLU A 6 -4.86 -6.27 -14.70
N GLY A 7 -4.36 -7.39 -15.22
CA GLY A 7 -3.55 -7.43 -16.46
C GLY A 7 -2.19 -6.73 -16.39
N ARG A 8 -1.70 -6.40 -15.19
CA ARG A 8 -0.38 -5.80 -14.95
C ARG A 8 0.51 -6.76 -14.17
N ILE A 9 1.81 -6.72 -14.42
CA ILE A 9 2.82 -7.41 -13.61
C ILE A 9 3.25 -6.52 -12.44
N CYS A 10 3.59 -7.12 -11.31
CA CYS A 10 4.12 -6.41 -10.14
C CYS A 10 5.38 -5.62 -10.51
N GLU A 11 5.35 -4.31 -10.33
CA GLU A 11 6.44 -3.39 -10.66
C GLU A 11 7.52 -3.33 -9.57
N VAL A 12 7.43 -4.20 -8.56
CA VAL A 12 8.43 -4.35 -7.48
C VAL A 12 9.24 -5.63 -7.64
N CYS A 13 8.58 -6.77 -7.89
CA CYS A 13 9.24 -8.07 -7.98
C CYS A 13 9.31 -8.65 -9.39
N GLU A 14 8.49 -8.14 -10.32
CA GLU A 14 8.41 -8.58 -11.72
C GLU A 14 8.09 -10.07 -11.93
N LYS A 15 7.58 -10.75 -10.89
CA LYS A 15 7.38 -12.21 -10.88
C LYS A 15 5.92 -12.65 -10.94
N SER A 16 5.01 -11.84 -10.40
CA SER A 16 3.62 -12.19 -10.19
C SER A 16 2.70 -11.11 -10.72
N GLU A 17 1.44 -11.46 -11.01
CA GLU A 17 0.41 -10.50 -11.36
C GLU A 17 0.17 -9.50 -10.23
N ALA A 18 0.03 -8.23 -10.61
CA ALA A 18 -0.37 -7.18 -9.71
C ALA A 18 -1.88 -7.22 -9.48
N VAL A 19 -2.28 -6.94 -8.25
CA VAL A 19 -3.69 -6.96 -7.81
C VAL A 19 -4.14 -5.63 -7.22
N VAL A 20 -3.20 -4.76 -6.83
CA VAL A 20 -3.48 -3.44 -6.25
C VAL A 20 -2.43 -2.42 -6.67
N VAL A 21 -2.72 -1.14 -6.46
CA VAL A 21 -1.80 -0.02 -6.70
C VAL A 21 -1.33 0.58 -5.37
N CYS A 22 -0.01 0.78 -5.24
CA CYS A 22 0.61 1.44 -4.10
C CYS A 22 0.06 2.86 -3.92
N ASN A 23 -0.45 3.19 -2.73
CA ASN A 23 -0.95 4.51 -2.40
C ASN A 23 0.15 5.57 -2.23
N GLY A 24 1.42 5.16 -2.10
CA GLY A 24 2.55 6.08 -1.98
C GLY A 24 3.19 6.44 -3.32
N CYS A 25 3.54 5.44 -4.12
CA CYS A 25 4.29 5.64 -5.38
C CYS A 25 3.52 5.31 -6.66
N GLY A 26 2.30 4.78 -6.58
CA GLY A 26 1.50 4.42 -7.75
C GLY A 26 1.91 3.13 -8.48
N GLN A 27 2.92 2.41 -7.97
CA GLN A 27 3.33 1.13 -8.57
C GLN A 27 2.27 0.03 -8.38
N ALA A 28 2.10 -0.83 -9.37
CA ALA A 28 1.28 -2.03 -9.32
C ALA A 28 1.97 -3.13 -8.49
N LEU A 29 1.26 -3.73 -7.53
CA LEU A 29 1.80 -4.66 -6.54
C LEU A 29 1.07 -6.00 -6.57
N CYS A 30 1.81 -7.10 -6.52
CA CYS A 30 1.28 -8.44 -6.24
C CYS A 30 0.92 -8.61 -4.76
N GLN A 31 0.42 -9.79 -4.40
CA GLN A 31 -0.02 -10.10 -3.04
C GLN A 31 1.13 -10.09 -2.02
N GLU A 32 2.34 -10.42 -2.44
CA GLU A 32 3.53 -10.55 -1.58
C GLU A 32 4.29 -9.22 -1.41
N CYS A 33 4.13 -8.30 -2.38
CA CYS A 33 4.80 -7.00 -2.37
C CYS A 33 3.97 -5.87 -1.75
N ARG A 34 2.68 -6.12 -1.48
CA ARG A 34 1.78 -5.18 -0.81
C ARG A 34 1.84 -5.32 0.72
N VAL A 35 1.67 -4.19 1.40
CA VAL A 35 1.45 -4.09 2.84
C VAL A 35 0.15 -3.33 3.04
N PHE A 36 -0.80 -3.90 3.77
CA PHE A 36 -2.03 -3.20 4.15
C PHE A 36 -1.83 -2.45 5.46
N ASP A 37 -2.46 -1.28 5.54
CA ASP A 37 -2.48 -0.46 6.74
C ASP A 37 -3.86 0.19 6.91
N ILE A 38 -4.18 0.57 8.14
CA ILE A 38 -5.43 1.23 8.51
C ILE A 38 -5.10 2.50 9.28
N TRP A 39 -5.38 3.64 8.66
CA TRP A 39 -5.21 4.94 9.29
C TRP A 39 -6.49 5.29 10.06
N GLY A 40 -6.44 5.10 11.36
CA GLY A 40 -7.55 5.36 12.26
C GLY A 40 -7.80 6.86 12.45
N SER A 41 -9.04 7.19 12.78
CA SER A 41 -9.43 8.49 13.31
C SER A 41 -10.17 8.27 14.63
N GLY A 42 -10.06 9.23 15.55
CA GLY A 42 -10.51 9.08 16.94
C GLY A 42 -12.01 8.78 17.15
N CYS A 43 -12.84 8.88 16.10
CA CYS A 43 -14.26 8.53 16.14
C CYS A 43 -14.58 7.11 15.63
N GLY A 44 -13.57 6.25 15.45
CA GLY A 44 -13.75 4.86 15.01
C GLY A 44 -13.82 4.68 13.49
N HIS A 45 -13.59 5.73 12.70
CA HIS A 45 -13.44 5.62 11.25
C HIS A 45 -11.98 5.31 10.89
N GLY A 46 -11.76 4.41 9.94
CA GLY A 46 -10.43 4.02 9.48
C GLY A 46 -10.32 4.10 7.96
N LEU A 47 -9.24 4.70 7.46
CA LEU A 47 -8.92 4.73 6.05
C LEU A 47 -7.99 3.58 5.71
N THR A 48 -8.46 2.65 4.88
CA THR A 48 -7.61 1.57 4.37
C THR A 48 -6.60 2.11 3.35
N ARG A 49 -5.35 1.69 3.54
CA ARG A 49 -4.21 2.02 2.69
C ARG A 49 -3.47 0.76 2.30
N VAL A 50 -2.79 0.84 1.16
CA VAL A 50 -1.92 -0.22 0.68
C VAL A 50 -0.63 0.38 0.13
N PHE A 51 0.52 -0.19 0.52
CA PHE A 51 1.84 0.33 0.18
C PHE A 51 2.77 -0.79 -0.31
N CYS A 52 3.79 -0.43 -1.09
CA CYS A 52 4.97 -1.27 -1.21
C CYS A 52 5.83 -1.12 0.07
N ARG A 53 6.71 -2.09 0.36
CA ARG A 53 7.55 -2.06 1.58
C ARG A 53 8.36 -0.78 1.73
N LYS A 54 8.82 -0.17 0.63
CA LYS A 54 9.56 1.10 0.64
C LYS A 54 8.68 2.27 1.09
N CYS A 55 7.45 2.37 0.57
CA CYS A 55 6.50 3.41 0.96
C CYS A 55 5.95 3.21 2.37
N ASP A 56 5.76 1.95 2.77
CA ASP A 56 5.35 1.58 4.11
C ASP A 56 6.39 1.97 5.19
N ALA A 57 7.68 1.88 4.85
CA ALA A 57 8.78 2.24 5.75
C ALA A 57 9.17 3.73 5.71
N ASP A 58 8.62 4.53 4.78
CA ASP A 58 8.93 5.97 4.70
C ASP A 58 7.93 6.77 5.56
N PRO A 59 8.36 7.38 6.69
CA PRO A 59 7.48 8.12 7.59
C PRO A 59 6.86 9.36 6.95
N ARG A 60 7.39 9.84 5.82
CA ARG A 60 6.80 10.97 5.07
C ARG A 60 5.63 10.52 4.18
N ILE A 61 5.53 9.22 3.93
CA ILE A 61 4.47 8.60 3.11
C ILE A 61 3.48 7.86 4.02
N ASN A 62 3.97 6.93 4.84
CA ASN A 62 3.19 6.24 5.85
C ASN A 62 3.44 6.81 7.26
N PHE A 63 2.99 8.06 7.47
CA PHE A 63 3.16 8.75 8.75
C PHE A 63 2.40 8.10 9.91
N TRP A 64 1.45 7.22 9.64
CA TRP A 64 0.66 6.56 10.68
C TRP A 64 1.47 5.54 11.48
N LYS A 65 2.49 4.93 10.89
CA LYS A 65 3.40 4.00 11.58
C LYS A 65 4.36 4.65 12.58
N VAL A 66 4.47 5.98 12.54
CA VAL A 66 5.43 6.74 13.37
C VAL A 66 4.79 7.21 14.68
N ILE A 67 3.49 7.02 14.82
CA ILE A 67 2.71 7.40 16.01
C ILE A 67 2.57 6.14 16.87
N GLU A 68 3.63 5.76 17.58
CA GLU A 68 3.59 4.82 18.71
C GLU A 68 3.88 5.55 20.02
#